data_AF-A0A520HK60-F1
#
_entry.id   AF-A0A520HK60-F1
#
_cell.length_a   1.000
_cell.length_b   1.000
_cell.length_c   1.000
_cell.angle_alpha   90.00
_cell.angle_beta   90.00
_cell.angle_gamma   90.00
#
_symmetry.space_group_name_H-M   'P 1'
#
loop_
_entity.id
_entity.type
_entity.pdbx_description
1 polymer ?
#
loop_
_entity_poly.entity_id
_entity_poly.type
_entity_poly.pdbx_seq_one_letter_code
_entity_poly.pdbx_strand_id
1 'polypeptide(L)'
;MIWLRNWAFMLVFYTISVPIVVTVPISALFGSRAVIVHSTIWTRFHRWCARWILGVHIRVEGTRPTEPAFYACKHQAMFETLELQRLLDGPAIVLKRELADIPAWGWAARKYGAIVVDREASAKAMRNMMREATAAKATGRSILIFPEGTRVSPGEHPPLKPGFA
;
A
#
# COMPACT_ATOMS: atom_id res chain seq x y z
N MET A 1 18.58 -13.69 -20.25
CA MET A 1 18.33 -12.23 -20.12
C MET A 1 17.41 -11.88 -18.95
N ILE A 2 16.25 -12.53 -18.77
CA ILE A 2 15.33 -12.28 -17.63
C ILE A 2 16.02 -12.45 -16.27
N TRP A 3 16.80 -13.51 -16.08
CA TRP A 3 17.52 -13.76 -14.83
C TRP A 3 18.48 -12.63 -14.45
N LEU A 4 19.20 -12.05 -15.42
CA LEU A 4 20.11 -10.93 -15.17
C LEU A 4 19.35 -9.68 -14.69
N ARG A 5 18.21 -9.38 -15.32
CA ARG A 5 17.35 -8.25 -14.93
C ARG A 5 16.79 -8.45 -13.53
N ASN A 6 16.38 -9.67 -13.19
CA ASN A 6 15.90 -10.01 -11.85
C ASN A 6 16.99 -9.84 -10.80
N TRP A 7 18.21 -10.36 -11.05
CA TRP A 7 19.33 -10.20 -10.13
C TRP A 7 19.72 -8.72 -9.96
N ALA A 8 19.82 -7.97 -11.05
CA ALA A 8 20.08 -6.54 -11.01
C ALA A 8 18.99 -5.79 -10.22
N PHE A 9 17.72 -6.15 -10.42
CA PHE A 9 16.62 -5.55 -9.67
C PHE A 9 16.74 -5.87 -8.18
N MET A 10 16.95 -7.14 -7.81
CA MET A 10 17.07 -7.53 -6.41
C MET A 10 18.22 -6.79 -5.74
N LEU A 11 19.39 -6.74 -6.36
CA LEU A 11 20.54 -6.03 -5.81
C LEU A 11 20.24 -4.54 -5.64
N VAL A 12 19.84 -3.85 -6.70
CA VAL A 12 19.64 -2.39 -6.66
C VAL A 12 18.47 -2.01 -5.76
N PHE A 13 17.32 -2.66 -5.92
CA PHE A 13 16.11 -2.32 -5.19
C PHE A 13 16.25 -2.59 -3.69
N TYR A 14 16.70 -3.79 -3.29
CA TYR A 14 16.76 -4.11 -1.87
C TYR A 14 17.88 -3.36 -1.15
N THR A 15 19.06 -3.20 -1.76
CA THR A 15 20.17 -2.43 -1.14
C THR A 15 19.77 -0.99 -0.84
N ILE A 16 19.05 -0.32 -1.74
CA ILE A 16 18.60 1.06 -1.53
C ILE A 16 17.32 1.12 -0.69
N SER A 17 16.44 0.11 -0.77
CA SER A 17 15.20 0.09 0.01
C SER A 17 15.45 -0.05 1.51
N VAL A 18 16.45 -0.82 1.93
CA VAL A 18 16.75 -1.03 3.36
C VAL A 18 16.91 0.29 4.13
N PRO A 19 17.82 1.22 3.76
CA PRO A 19 17.95 2.49 4.48
C PRO A 19 16.69 3.35 4.39
N ILE A 20 15.96 3.34 3.27
CA ILE A 20 14.70 4.09 3.14
C ILE A 20 13.66 3.56 4.12
N VAL A 21 13.46 2.23 4.21
CA VAL A 21 12.47 1.63 5.11
C VAL A 21 12.86 1.80 6.57
N VAL A 22 14.14 1.63 6.91
CA VAL A 22 14.65 1.80 8.29
C VAL A 22 14.48 3.24 8.79
N THR A 23 14.49 4.23 7.90
CA THR A 23 14.33 5.65 8.26
C THR A 23 12.87 6.13 8.29
N VAL A 24 11.89 5.28 7.90
CA VAL A 24 10.46 5.62 7.96
C VAL A 24 10.00 6.06 9.37
N PRO A 25 10.37 5.40 10.48
CA PRO A 25 10.02 5.88 11.82
C PRO A 25 10.56 7.28 12.11
N ILE A 26 11.73 7.65 11.58
CA ILE A 26 12.28 9.00 11.76
C ILE A 26 11.35 10.01 11.08
N SER A 27 10.87 9.73 9.86
CA SER A 27 9.91 10.60 9.18
C SER A 27 8.59 10.76 9.97
N ALA A 28 8.20 9.74 10.73
CA ALA A 28 6.97 9.75 11.53
C ALA A 28 7.03 10.70 12.73
N LEU A 29 8.24 11.12 13.16
CA LEU A 29 8.43 12.20 14.13
C LEU A 29 7.95 13.56 13.58
N PHE A 30 7.91 13.72 12.26
CA PHE A 30 7.52 14.96 11.57
C PHE A 30 6.06 14.93 11.06
N GLY A 31 5.27 13.95 11.50
CA GLY A 31 3.84 13.86 11.20
C GLY A 31 3.48 13.10 9.93
N SER A 32 2.18 12.97 9.66
CA SER A 32 1.63 12.09 8.61
C SER A 32 2.12 12.45 7.21
N ARG A 33 2.17 13.74 6.87
CA ARG A 33 2.63 14.23 5.57
C ARG A 33 4.08 13.82 5.29
N ALA A 34 4.95 13.88 6.30
CA ALA A 34 6.33 13.45 6.15
C ALA A 34 6.44 11.95 5.83
N VAL A 35 5.67 11.10 6.53
CA VAL A 35 5.64 9.65 6.24
C VAL A 35 5.09 9.35 4.84
N ILE A 36 4.07 10.09 4.39
CA ILE A 36 3.49 9.93 3.05
C ILE A 36 4.51 10.31 1.98
N VAL A 37 5.22 11.43 2.14
CA VAL A 37 6.28 11.85 1.21
C VAL A 37 7.41 10.82 1.20
N HIS A 38 7.86 10.37 2.37
CA HIS A 38 8.90 9.35 2.52
C HIS A 38 8.53 8.05 1.81
N SER A 39 7.30 7.58 2.01
CA SER A 39 6.75 6.41 1.34
C SER A 39 6.66 6.62 -0.18
N THR A 40 6.30 7.82 -0.63
CA THR A 40 6.24 8.18 -2.06
C THR A 40 7.61 8.18 -2.73
N ILE A 41 8.68 8.56 -2.01
CA ILE A 41 10.06 8.46 -2.49
C ILE A 41 10.40 6.98 -2.75
N TRP A 42 10.09 6.10 -1.80
CA TRP A 42 10.34 4.67 -1.94
C TRP A 42 9.58 4.05 -3.12
N THR A 43 8.29 4.38 -3.28
CA THR A 43 7.47 3.82 -4.37
C THR A 43 7.85 4.38 -5.73
N ARG A 44 8.28 5.64 -5.82
CA ARG A 44 8.89 6.21 -7.05
C ARG A 44 10.19 5.49 -7.42
N PHE A 45 11.03 5.17 -6.44
CA PHE A 45 12.24 4.38 -6.67
C PHE A 45 11.92 2.96 -7.14
N HIS A 46 10.97 2.28 -6.48
CA HIS A 46 10.46 0.98 -6.95
C HIS A 46 9.96 1.05 -8.41
N ARG A 47 9.16 2.07 -8.75
CA ARG A 47 8.67 2.30 -10.12
C ARG A 47 9.80 2.50 -11.12
N TRP A 48 10.85 3.23 -10.74
CA TRP A 48 12.04 3.41 -11.57
C TRP A 48 12.75 2.07 -11.82
N CYS A 49 13.01 1.28 -10.78
CA CYS A 49 13.60 -0.05 -10.91
C CYS A 49 12.76 -0.97 -11.79
N ALA A 50 11.44 -0.99 -11.57
CA ALA A 50 10.53 -1.81 -12.37
C ALA A 50 10.54 -1.38 -13.86
N ARG A 51 10.55 -0.08 -14.14
CA ARG A 51 10.53 0.44 -15.52
C ARG A 51 11.83 0.15 -16.27
N TRP A 52 12.98 0.43 -15.65
CA TRP A 52 14.27 0.47 -16.33
C TRP A 52 15.06 -0.83 -16.20
N ILE A 53 15.01 -1.48 -15.03
CA ILE A 53 15.71 -2.74 -14.80
C ILE A 53 14.86 -3.90 -15.30
N LEU A 54 13.61 -4.01 -14.82
CA LEU A 54 12.71 -5.12 -15.19
C LEU A 54 12.01 -4.91 -16.54
N GLY A 55 11.89 -3.67 -17.02
CA GLY A 55 11.20 -3.37 -18.28
C GLY A 55 9.69 -3.42 -18.17
N VAL A 56 9.13 -3.21 -16.99
CA VAL A 56 7.69 -3.23 -16.75
C VAL A 56 7.05 -1.93 -17.21
N HIS A 57 6.21 -2.03 -18.23
CA HIS A 57 5.36 -0.94 -18.71
C HIS A 57 4.00 -1.03 -18.03
N ILE A 58 3.48 0.10 -17.57
CA ILE A 58 2.15 0.18 -16.98
C ILE A 58 1.28 0.94 -17.95
N ARG A 59 0.11 0.38 -18.23
CA ARG A 59 -0.97 1.02 -18.94
C ARG A 59 -2.11 1.20 -17.96
N VAL A 60 -2.61 2.44 -17.86
CA VAL A 60 -3.84 2.74 -17.13
C VAL A 60 -4.92 2.92 -18.19
N GLU A 61 -5.99 2.15 -18.08
CA GLU A 61 -7.15 2.22 -18.96
C GLU A 61 -8.33 2.79 -18.17
N GLY A 62 -9.10 3.68 -18.80
CA GLY A 62 -10.17 4.44 -18.13
C GLY A 62 -9.69 5.71 -17.41
N THR A 63 -10.62 6.37 -16.75
CA THR A 63 -10.41 7.64 -16.05
C THR A 63 -10.50 7.45 -14.55
N ARG A 64 -9.47 7.93 -13.84
CA ARG A 64 -9.47 7.99 -12.37
C ARG A 64 -10.41 9.13 -11.90
N PRO A 65 -11.21 8.92 -10.85
CA PRO A 65 -11.92 10.02 -10.18
C PRO A 65 -10.98 11.15 -9.76
N THR A 66 -11.43 12.40 -9.94
CA THR A 66 -10.69 13.59 -9.49
C THR A 66 -10.80 13.80 -7.98
N GLU A 67 -11.89 13.34 -7.38
CA GLU A 67 -12.12 13.40 -5.94
C GLU A 67 -11.60 12.14 -5.22
N PRO A 68 -11.30 12.23 -3.92
CA PRO A 68 -10.97 11.07 -3.11
C PRO A 68 -12.05 9.98 -3.21
N ALA A 69 -11.62 8.76 -3.54
CA ALA A 69 -12.52 7.64 -3.76
C ALA A 69 -12.10 6.42 -2.93
N PHE A 70 -13.01 5.46 -2.85
CA PHE A 70 -12.76 4.15 -2.25
C PHE A 70 -12.36 3.16 -3.34
N TYR A 71 -11.10 2.72 -3.32
CA TYR A 71 -10.51 1.81 -4.30
C TYR A 71 -10.46 0.40 -3.74
N ALA A 72 -11.13 -0.51 -4.43
CA ALA A 72 -11.05 -1.94 -4.19
C ALA A 72 -10.20 -2.58 -5.29
N CYS A 73 -9.04 -3.09 -4.93
CA CYS A 73 -8.09 -3.64 -5.89
C CYS A 73 -7.83 -5.11 -5.59
N LYS A 74 -7.65 -5.91 -6.64
CA LYS A 74 -7.11 -7.26 -6.48
C LYS A 74 -5.69 -7.19 -5.93
N HIS A 75 -5.32 -8.17 -5.12
CA HIS A 75 -3.96 -8.33 -4.61
C HIS A 75 -3.29 -9.56 -5.21
N GLN A 76 -2.25 -9.41 -6.01
CA GLN A 76 -1.51 -10.50 -6.68
C GLN A 76 -0.01 -10.47 -6.37
N ALA A 77 0.55 -9.29 -6.11
CA ALA A 77 1.96 -9.11 -5.84
C ALA A 77 2.22 -7.96 -4.85
N MET A 78 3.49 -7.74 -4.50
CA MET A 78 3.86 -6.50 -3.81
C MET A 78 3.76 -5.28 -4.75
N PHE A 79 3.90 -5.53 -6.06
CA PHE A 79 4.04 -4.51 -7.08
C PHE A 79 2.89 -3.50 -7.06
N GLU A 80 1.64 -3.96 -7.08
CA GLU A 80 0.48 -3.09 -7.10
C GLU A 80 0.30 -2.33 -5.78
N THR A 81 0.70 -2.88 -4.63
CA THR A 81 0.63 -2.14 -3.37
C THR A 81 1.50 -0.88 -3.41
N LEU A 82 2.73 -1.02 -3.94
CA LEU A 82 3.65 0.12 -4.08
C LEU A 82 3.20 1.07 -5.18
N GLU A 83 2.75 0.54 -6.31
CA GLU A 83 2.35 1.36 -7.44
C GLU A 83 1.06 2.13 -7.16
N LEU A 84 0.06 1.50 -6.54
CA LEU A 84 -1.20 2.15 -6.15
C LEU A 84 -0.98 3.20 -5.06
N GLN A 85 0.00 3.03 -4.17
CA GLN A 85 0.34 4.09 -3.23
C GLN A 85 0.73 5.38 -3.97
N ARG A 86 1.50 5.26 -5.06
CA ARG A 86 1.93 6.41 -5.87
C ARG A 86 0.83 6.90 -6.82
N LEU A 87 0.13 5.98 -7.48
CA LEU A 87 -0.93 6.30 -8.46
C LEU A 87 -2.17 6.91 -7.82
N LEU A 88 -2.40 6.68 -6.53
CA LEU A 88 -3.53 7.21 -5.76
C LEU A 88 -3.12 8.31 -4.77
N ASP A 89 -1.95 8.93 -4.97
CA ASP A 89 -1.45 10.09 -4.21
C ASP A 89 -1.36 9.87 -2.70
N GLY A 90 -0.87 8.69 -2.29
CA GLY A 90 -0.73 8.33 -0.89
C GLY A 90 -2.06 8.01 -0.21
N PRO A 91 -2.83 7.01 -0.69
CA PRO A 91 -4.12 6.64 -0.11
C PRO A 91 -3.96 6.12 1.33
N ALA A 92 -5.03 6.17 2.12
CA ALA A 92 -5.13 5.44 3.37
C ALA A 92 -5.35 3.95 3.06
N ILE A 93 -4.36 3.12 3.37
CA ILE A 93 -4.36 1.70 3.01
C ILE A 93 -4.93 0.90 4.17
N VAL A 94 -5.84 -0.03 3.88
CA VAL A 94 -6.33 -1.01 4.85
C VAL A 94 -5.28 -2.10 5.03
N LEU A 95 -4.69 -2.21 6.23
CA LEU A 95 -3.71 -3.22 6.58
C LEU A 95 -4.23 -4.23 7.60
N LYS A 96 -3.62 -5.41 7.58
CA LYS A 96 -3.81 -6.44 8.61
C LYS A 96 -3.15 -6.03 9.93
N ARG A 97 -3.79 -6.38 11.04
CA ARG A 97 -3.34 -6.01 12.39
C ARG A 97 -1.89 -6.40 12.69
N GLU A 98 -1.46 -7.57 12.21
CA GLU A 98 -0.11 -8.09 12.48
C GLU A 98 0.99 -7.18 11.90
N LEU A 99 0.71 -6.46 10.82
CA LEU A 99 1.64 -5.44 10.30
C LEU A 99 1.71 -4.24 11.23
N ALA A 100 0.57 -3.80 11.77
CA ALA A 100 0.52 -2.68 12.70
C ALA A 100 1.23 -3.00 14.03
N ASP A 101 1.45 -4.26 14.36
CA ASP A 101 2.09 -4.67 15.60
C ASP A 101 3.62 -4.77 15.50
N ILE A 102 4.19 -4.61 14.30
CA ILE A 102 5.65 -4.55 14.10
C ILE A 102 6.19 -3.28 14.80
N PRO A 103 7.18 -3.39 15.71
CA PRO A 103 7.76 -2.23 16.39
C PRO A 103 8.33 -1.21 15.41
N ALA A 104 8.18 0.08 15.74
CA ALA A 104 8.55 1.25 14.93
C ALA A 104 7.83 1.36 13.57
N TRP A 105 7.80 0.30 12.76
CA TRP A 105 7.07 0.25 11.49
C TRP A 105 5.57 0.46 11.69
N GLY A 106 4.96 -0.27 12.63
CA GLY A 106 3.54 -0.19 12.92
C GLY A 106 3.14 1.15 13.51
N TRP A 107 4.02 1.79 14.27
CA TRP A 107 3.83 3.17 14.71
C TRP A 107 3.86 4.14 13.52
N ALA A 108 4.84 4.00 12.62
CA ALA A 108 4.92 4.83 11.42
C ALA A 108 3.74 4.58 10.45
N ALA A 109 3.25 3.34 10.33
CA ALA A 109 2.06 3.01 9.54
C ALA A 109 0.79 3.66 10.11
N ARG A 110 0.64 3.70 11.45
CA ARG A 110 -0.44 4.46 12.09
C ARG A 110 -0.28 5.96 11.86
N LYS A 111 0.94 6.50 11.93
CA LYS A 111 1.22 7.92 11.62
C LYS A 111 0.98 8.26 10.15
N TYR A 112 1.22 7.33 9.23
CA TYR A 112 0.83 7.44 7.82
C TYR A 112 -0.69 7.55 7.65
N GLY A 113 -1.48 7.16 8.65
CA GLY A 113 -2.95 7.13 8.58
C GLY A 113 -3.48 5.89 7.91
N ALA A 114 -2.79 4.77 8.08
CA ALA A 114 -3.25 3.48 7.56
C ALA A 114 -4.37 2.91 8.46
N ILE A 115 -5.34 2.24 7.84
CA ILE A 115 -6.56 1.74 8.50
C ILE A 115 -6.27 0.32 8.96
N VAL A 116 -6.30 0.07 10.27
CA VAL A 116 -5.89 -1.22 10.83
C VAL A 116 -7.12 -2.08 11.08
N VAL A 117 -7.18 -3.24 10.42
CA VAL A 117 -8.33 -4.15 10.52
C VAL A 117 -7.89 -5.49 11.06
N ASP A 118 -8.64 -5.94 12.07
CA ASP A 118 -8.63 -7.32 12.52
C ASP A 118 -9.58 -8.12 11.62
N ARG A 119 -9.03 -9.08 10.88
CA ARG A 119 -9.74 -9.78 9.80
C ARG A 119 -10.51 -11.01 10.28
N GLU A 120 -10.38 -11.35 11.56
CA GLU A 120 -11.32 -12.25 12.24
C GLU A 120 -12.64 -11.50 12.43
N ALA A 121 -13.53 -11.69 11.46
CA ALA A 121 -14.70 -10.87 11.14
C ALA A 121 -15.71 -10.68 12.29
N SER A 122 -15.41 -9.80 13.24
CA SER A 122 -16.41 -9.25 14.15
C SER A 122 -17.08 -8.04 13.51
N ALA A 123 -18.40 -7.90 13.68
CA ALA A 123 -19.13 -6.68 13.32
C ALA A 123 -18.49 -5.40 13.92
N LYS A 124 -17.78 -5.54 15.05
CA LYS A 124 -17.00 -4.46 15.67
C LYS A 124 -15.81 -4.01 14.80
N ALA A 125 -15.07 -4.95 14.20
CA ALA A 125 -13.93 -4.65 13.34
C ALA A 125 -14.38 -3.87 12.09
N MET A 126 -15.52 -4.28 11.51
CA MET A 126 -16.10 -3.59 10.36
C MET A 126 -16.53 -2.15 10.69
N ARG A 127 -17.22 -1.94 11.82
CA ARG A 127 -17.58 -0.59 12.28
C ARG A 127 -16.35 0.29 12.51
N ASN A 128 -15.28 -0.28 13.07
CA ASN A 128 -14.02 0.45 13.26
C ASN A 128 -13.38 0.83 11.92
N MET A 129 -13.34 -0.09 10.95
CA MET A 129 -12.85 0.19 9.60
C MET A 129 -13.62 1.33 8.95
N MET A 130 -14.95 1.32 9.01
CA MET A 130 -15.80 2.38 8.44
C MET A 130 -15.58 3.73 9.13
N ARG A 131 -15.37 3.74 10.45
CA ARG A 131 -15.01 4.95 11.20
C ARG A 131 -13.65 5.50 10.74
N GLU A 132 -12.64 4.65 10.64
CA GLU A 132 -11.29 5.05 10.20
C GLU A 132 -11.27 5.48 8.73
N ALA A 133 -12.04 4.82 7.87
CA ALA A 133 -12.28 5.23 6.49
C ALA A 133 -12.90 6.64 6.43
N THR A 134 -13.90 6.92 7.26
CA THR A 134 -14.54 8.24 7.32
C THR A 134 -13.55 9.32 7.77
N ALA A 135 -12.72 9.01 8.78
CA ALA A 135 -11.66 9.92 9.23
C ALA A 135 -10.59 10.15 8.15
N ALA A 136 -10.21 9.11 7.40
CA ALA A 136 -9.29 9.23 6.28
C ALA A 136 -9.87 10.10 5.16
N LYS A 137 -11.17 9.97 4.85
CA LYS A 137 -11.87 10.82 3.88
C LYS A 137 -11.80 12.30 4.27
N ALA A 138 -11.92 12.63 5.56
CA ALA A 138 -11.79 14.00 6.07
C ALA A 138 -10.40 14.62 5.82
N THR A 139 -9.37 13.80 5.58
CA THR A 139 -8.03 14.27 5.22
C THR A 139 -7.84 14.49 3.71
N GLY A 140 -8.90 14.35 2.90
CA GLY A 140 -8.85 14.49 1.44
C GLY A 140 -8.12 13.34 0.75
N ARG A 141 -8.00 12.18 1.41
CA ARG A 141 -7.26 11.02 0.88
C ARG A 141 -8.21 9.93 0.41
N SER A 142 -7.83 9.29 -0.69
CA SER A 142 -8.49 8.07 -1.15
C SER A 142 -8.23 6.92 -0.18
N ILE A 143 -9.12 5.93 -0.17
CA ILE A 143 -8.95 4.70 0.62
C ILE A 143 -8.63 3.56 -0.34
N LEU A 144 -7.68 2.70 0.03
CA LEU A 144 -7.30 1.53 -0.74
C LEU A 144 -7.49 0.26 0.10
N ILE A 145 -8.27 -0.69 -0.41
CA ILE A 145 -8.48 -2.02 0.17
C ILE A 145 -8.17 -3.12 -0.82
N PHE A 146 -7.63 -4.22 -0.28
CA PHE A 146 -7.46 -5.50 -0.95
C PHE A 146 -8.42 -6.52 -0.33
N PRO A 147 -9.64 -6.67 -0.88
CA PRO A 147 -10.75 -7.35 -0.21
C PRO A 147 -10.56 -8.87 -0.09
N GLU A 148 -9.64 -9.48 -0.85
CA GLU A 148 -9.27 -10.89 -0.69
C GLU A 148 -8.50 -11.14 0.62
N GLY A 149 -7.89 -10.10 1.19
CA GLY A 149 -7.11 -10.18 2.42
C GLY A 149 -5.78 -10.92 2.27
N THR A 150 -5.47 -11.48 1.12
CA THR A 150 -4.17 -12.10 0.82
C THR A 150 -3.85 -11.88 -0.65
N ARG A 151 -2.61 -12.18 -1.04
CA ARG A 151 -2.25 -12.28 -2.44
C ARG A 151 -2.93 -13.49 -3.05
N VAL A 152 -3.47 -13.31 -4.24
CA VAL A 152 -4.23 -14.26 -5.03
C VAL A 152 -3.52 -14.45 -6.35
N SER A 153 -3.38 -15.71 -6.79
CA SER A 153 -2.66 -15.99 -8.03
C SER A 153 -3.40 -15.41 -9.24
N PRO A 154 -2.69 -15.09 -10.34
CA PRO A 154 -3.34 -14.72 -11.58
C PRO A 154 -4.35 -15.77 -12.04
N GLY A 155 -5.58 -15.33 -12.32
CA GLY A 155 -6.69 -16.18 -12.75
C GLY A 155 -7.53 -16.76 -11.62
N GLU A 156 -7.13 -16.60 -10.35
CA GLU A 156 -7.93 -17.04 -9.20
C GLU A 156 -8.90 -15.94 -8.73
N HIS A 157 -10.06 -16.38 -8.21
CA HIS A 157 -11.15 -15.51 -7.75
C HIS A 157 -11.77 -16.07 -6.46
N PRO A 158 -11.03 -16.07 -5.34
CA PRO A 158 -11.57 -16.51 -4.07
C PRO A 158 -12.69 -15.56 -3.58
N PRO A 159 -13.58 -16.03 -2.69
CA PRO A 159 -14.58 -15.17 -2.08
C PRO A 159 -13.95 -13.98 -1.35
N LEU A 160 -14.58 -12.82 -1.51
CA LEU A 160 -14.15 -11.59 -0.83
C LEU A 160 -14.46 -11.68 0.67
N LYS A 161 -13.60 -11.09 1.50
CA LYS A 161 -13.80 -11.10 2.94
C LYS A 161 -15.01 -10.23 3.36
N PRO A 162 -15.71 -10.59 4.45
CA PRO A 162 -16.90 -9.86 4.92
C PRO A 162 -16.64 -8.37 5.17
N GLY A 163 -17.65 -7.55 4.86
CA GLY A 163 -17.68 -6.09 4.97
C GLY A 163 -16.86 -5.34 3.91
N PHE A 164 -16.55 -6.03 2.82
CA PHE A 164 -16.45 -5.43 1.51
C PHE A 164 -17.75 -5.53 0.70
N ALA A 165 -18.52 -6.62 0.89
CA ALA A 165 -19.83 -6.86 0.28
C ALA A 165 -20.97 -6.21 1.06
#